data_AF-A0ABD7UPJ0-F1
#
_entry.id   AF-A0ABD7UPJ0-F1
#
_cell.length_a   1.000
_cell.length_b   1.000
_cell.length_c   1.000
_cell.angle_alpha   90.00
_cell.angle_beta   90.00
_cell.angle_gamma   90.00
#
_symmetry.space_group_name_H-M   'P 1'
#
loop_
_entity.id
_entity.type
_entity.pdbx_description
1 polymer ?
#
loop_
_entity_poly.entity_id
_entity_poly.type
_entity_poly.pdbx_seq_one_letter_code
_entity_poly.pdbx_strand_id
1 'polypeptide(L)'
;MVLGKDIAGDPVVADLAKMPHLLVAGTTGSGKSVGVNAMILSMLYKAQPEDVRFIMIDPKMLELSVYEGIPHLLTEVVTDMKDAANALRWSVNEMERRYKLMSALA
;
A
#
# COMPACT_ATOMS: atom_id res chain seq x y z
N MET A 1 6.92 0.19 -8.50
CA MET A 1 7.04 1.38 -7.63
C MET A 1 8.38 2.06 -7.87
N VAL A 2 8.36 3.39 -8.02
CA VAL A 2 9.56 4.20 -8.19
C VAL A 2 10.19 4.43 -6.82
N LEU A 3 11.49 4.15 -6.69
CA LEU A 3 12.25 4.40 -5.47
C LEU A 3 13.08 5.69 -5.54
N GLY A 4 13.54 6.06 -6.74
CA GLY A 4 14.31 7.28 -6.96
C GLY A 4 15.42 7.07 -7.98
N LYS A 5 16.60 7.61 -7.69
CA LYS A 5 17.82 7.44 -8.48
C LYS A 5 18.92 6.84 -7.61
N ASP A 6 19.81 6.07 -8.22
CA ASP A 6 21.02 5.60 -7.55
C ASP A 6 22.13 6.68 -7.55
N ILE A 7 23.33 6.31 -7.10
CA ILE A 7 24.48 7.21 -7.03
C ILE A 7 25.04 7.63 -8.39
N ALA A 8 24.77 6.86 -9.45
CA ALA A 8 25.14 7.20 -10.83
C ALA A 8 24.07 8.11 -11.49
N GLY A 9 22.91 8.26 -10.84
CA GLY A 9 21.78 9.04 -11.33
C GLY A 9 20.77 8.22 -12.13
N ASP A 10 20.96 6.90 -12.21
CA ASP A 10 20.09 6.00 -12.95
C ASP A 10 18.78 5.75 -12.18
N PRO A 11 17.63 5.65 -12.89
CA PRO A 11 16.33 5.45 -12.24
C PRO A 11 16.23 4.06 -11.60
N VAL A 12 15.82 4.02 -10.33
CA VAL A 12 15.59 2.79 -9.57
C VAL A 12 14.10 2.54 -9.41
N VAL A 13 13.64 1.40 -9.92
CA VAL A 13 12.25 0.93 -9.85
C VAL A 13 12.23 -0.48 -9.28
N ALA A 14 11.32 -0.73 -8.35
CA ALA A 14 11.10 -2.04 -7.74
C ALA A 14 9.68 -2.55 -8.03
N ASP A 15 9.51 -3.86 -8.00
CA ASP A 15 8.20 -4.51 -8.12
C ASP A 15 7.76 -5.05 -6.76
N LEU A 16 6.69 -4.48 -6.20
CA LEU A 16 6.15 -4.89 -4.91
C LEU A 16 5.59 -6.32 -4.94
N ALA A 17 5.12 -6.81 -6.09
CA ALA A 17 4.66 -8.20 -6.18
C ALA A 17 5.83 -9.19 -6.03
N LYS A 18 7.03 -8.80 -6.48
CA LYS A 18 8.27 -9.60 -6.30
C LYS A 18 8.93 -9.38 -4.94
N MET A 19 8.65 -8.24 -4.29
CA MET A 19 9.02 -7.93 -2.91
C MET A 19 7.74 -7.99 -2.06
N PRO A 20 7.16 -9.18 -1.81
CA PRO A 20 5.75 -9.34 -1.48
C PRO A 20 5.31 -8.51 -0.27
N HIS A 21 6.25 -8.19 0.63
CA HIS A 21 6.08 -7.22 1.70
C HIS A 21 7.33 -6.34 1.83
N LEU A 22 7.13 -5.08 2.26
CA LEU A 22 8.18 -4.09 2.45
C LEU A 22 8.03 -3.42 3.83
N LEU A 23 9.14 -3.24 4.54
CA LEU A 23 9.23 -2.44 5.75
C LEU A 23 9.99 -1.14 5.45
N VAL A 24 9.39 0.01 5.76
CA VAL A 24 10.00 1.34 5.57
C VAL A 24 10.19 2.01 6.94
N ALA A 25 11.42 2.41 7.25
CA ALA A 25 11.78 3.07 8.50
C ALA A 25 12.61 4.34 8.24
N GLY A 26 12.53 5.31 9.14
CA GLY A 26 13.27 6.57 9.04
C GLY A 26 12.89 7.55 10.15
N THR A 27 13.85 8.37 10.58
CA THR A 27 13.66 9.45 11.56
C THR A 27 12.86 10.62 10.96
N THR A 28 12.33 11.51 11.81
CA THR A 28 11.68 12.74 11.34
C THR A 28 12.64 13.55 10.45
N GLY A 29 12.16 14.02 9.30
CA GLY A 29 12.97 14.77 8.34
C GLY A 29 13.82 13.91 7.38
N SER A 30 13.88 12.59 7.56
CA SER A 30 14.64 11.69 6.66
C SER A 30 14.01 11.46 5.29
N GLY A 31 12.80 12.00 5.04
CA GLY A 31 12.08 11.82 3.78
C GLY A 31 11.19 10.58 3.71
N LYS A 32 11.01 9.83 4.81
CA LYS A 32 10.14 8.64 4.87
C LYS A 32 8.74 8.88 4.26
N SER A 33 8.05 9.93 4.70
CA SER A 33 6.69 10.24 4.24
C SER A 33 6.65 10.56 2.75
N VAL A 34 7.64 11.29 2.24
CA VAL A 34 7.78 11.58 0.81
C VAL A 34 7.99 10.28 0.02
N GLY A 35 8.85 9.37 0.52
CA GLY A 35 9.08 8.07 -0.09
C GLY A 35 7.83 7.20 -0.16
N VAL A 36 7.05 7.13 0.93
CA VAL A 36 5.77 6.38 0.96
C VAL A 36 4.77 6.97 -0.05
N ASN A 37 4.64 8.30 -0.11
CA ASN A 37 3.79 8.97 -1.10
C ASN A 37 4.25 8.67 -2.54
N ALA A 38 5.56 8.68 -2.81
CA ALA A 38 6.09 8.31 -4.12
C ALA A 38 5.74 6.87 -4.51
N MET A 39 5.78 5.93 -3.55
CA MET A 39 5.37 4.54 -3.78
C MET A 39 3.88 4.42 -4.11
N ILE A 40 3.01 5.10 -3.34
CA ILE A 40 1.56 5.11 -3.56
C ILE A 40 1.22 5.72 -4.92
N LEU A 41 1.74 6.91 -5.21
CA LEU A 41 1.54 7.59 -6.49
C LEU A 41 2.03 6.75 -7.67
N SER A 42 3.17 6.06 -7.53
CA SER A 42 3.66 5.16 -8.58
C SER A 42 2.66 4.07 -8.96
N MET A 43 1.88 3.57 -8.00
CA MET A 43 0.83 2.59 -8.25
C MET A 43 -0.41 3.25 -8.86
N LEU A 44 -0.86 4.37 -8.31
CA LEU A 44 -2.02 5.12 -8.81
C LEU A 44 -1.84 5.60 -10.26
N TYR A 45 -0.61 5.93 -10.67
CA TYR A 45 -0.32 6.34 -12.05
C TYR A 45 -0.41 5.20 -13.07
N LYS A 46 -0.36 3.93 -12.62
CA LYS A 46 -0.28 2.76 -13.51
C LYS A 46 -1.49 1.84 -13.41
N ALA A 47 -2.19 1.83 -12.28
CA ALA A 47 -3.23 0.86 -11.97
C ALA A 47 -4.61 1.53 -11.84
N GLN A 48 -5.61 0.94 -12.47
CA GLN A 48 -7.01 1.28 -12.23
C GLN A 48 -7.49 0.63 -10.91
N PRO A 49 -8.63 1.07 -10.34
CA PRO A 49 -9.18 0.47 -9.12
C PRO A 49 -9.46 -1.03 -9.23
N GLU A 50 -9.69 -1.55 -10.44
CA GLU A 50 -9.87 -2.98 -10.70
C GLU A 50 -8.55 -3.79 -10.62
N ASP A 51 -7.41 -3.13 -10.86
CA ASP A 51 -6.09 -3.75 -10.80
C ASP A 51 -5.52 -3.75 -9.38
N VAL A 52 -5.68 -2.64 -8.66
CA VAL A 52 -5.10 -2.41 -7.33
C VAL A 52 -6.12 -1.76 -6.40
N ARG A 53 -6.22 -2.32 -5.20
CA ARG A 53 -7.06 -1.84 -4.11
C ARG A 53 -6.22 -1.57 -2.87
N PHE A 54 -6.53 -0.51 -2.13
CA PHE A 54 -5.81 -0.12 -0.91
C PHE A 54 -6.68 -0.25 0.34
N ILE A 55 -6.04 -0.66 1.42
CA ILE A 55 -6.47 -0.40 2.80
C ILE A 55 -5.38 0.49 3.38
N MET A 56 -5.73 1.72 3.75
CA MET A 56 -4.80 2.67 4.35
C MET A 56 -5.09 2.79 5.83
N ILE A 57 -4.04 2.72 6.65
CA ILE A 57 -4.12 2.79 8.12
C ILE A 57 -3.22 3.94 8.58
N ASP A 58 -3.81 4.99 9.13
CA ASP A 58 -3.11 6.18 9.63
C ASP A 58 -3.67 6.62 10.99
N PRO A 59 -3.23 6.00 12.09
CA PRO A 59 -3.76 6.26 13.42
C PRO A 59 -3.42 7.65 13.96
N LYS A 60 -2.51 8.37 13.29
CA LYS A 60 -2.13 9.73 13.66
C LYS A 60 -2.77 10.79 12.75
N MET A 61 -3.40 10.37 11.65
CA MET A 61 -4.04 11.25 10.66
C MET A 61 -3.09 12.29 10.06
N LEU A 62 -1.81 11.97 9.90
CA LEU A 62 -0.79 12.92 9.47
C LEU A 62 -0.38 12.77 8.00
N GLU A 63 -0.49 11.57 7.44
CA GLU A 63 0.25 11.20 6.23
C GLU A 63 -0.66 10.68 5.13
N LEU A 64 -1.64 9.83 5.47
CA LEU A 64 -2.46 9.12 4.47
C LEU A 64 -3.87 9.68 4.33
N SER A 65 -4.31 10.56 5.23
CA SER A 65 -5.63 11.19 5.16
C SER A 65 -5.88 11.97 3.87
N VAL A 66 -4.81 12.42 3.19
CA VAL A 66 -4.90 13.07 1.87
C VAL A 66 -5.46 12.16 0.77
N TYR A 67 -5.39 10.84 0.95
CA TYR A 67 -5.91 9.87 -0.02
C TYR A 67 -7.38 9.49 0.23
N GLU A 68 -8.04 10.10 1.22
CA GLU A 68 -9.44 9.81 1.51
C GLU A 68 -10.33 10.02 0.27
N GLY A 69 -11.27 9.10 0.05
CA GLY A 69 -12.21 9.15 -1.08
C GLY A 69 -11.65 8.78 -2.46
N ILE A 70 -10.37 8.40 -2.61
CA ILE A 70 -9.90 7.88 -3.91
C ILE A 70 -10.63 6.59 -4.27
N PRO A 71 -10.90 6.33 -5.56
CA PRO A 71 -11.69 5.18 -5.97
C PRO A 71 -10.99 3.84 -5.71
N HIS A 72 -9.69 3.81 -5.39
CA HIS A 72 -8.92 2.61 -5.08
C HIS A 72 -9.07 2.11 -3.63
N LEU A 73 -9.63 2.91 -2.72
CA LEU A 73 -9.80 2.55 -1.31
C LEU A 73 -10.92 1.52 -1.11
N LEU A 74 -10.63 0.42 -0.40
CA LEU A 74 -11.62 -0.59 0.01
C LEU A 74 -12.53 -0.15 1.15
N THR A 75 -12.04 0.79 1.95
CA THR A 75 -12.67 1.39 3.11
C THR A 75 -12.07 2.78 3.29
N GLU A 76 -12.76 3.65 4.02
CA GLU A 76 -12.21 4.93 4.49
C GLU A 76 -10.86 4.70 5.21
N VAL A 77 -10.00 5.72 5.23
CA VAL A 77 -8.70 5.64 5.89
C VAL A 77 -8.90 5.29 7.36
N VAL A 78 -8.33 4.16 7.77
CA VAL A 78 -8.54 3.61 9.11
C VAL A 78 -7.68 4.36 10.12
N THR A 79 -8.34 4.99 11.09
CA THR A 79 -7.68 5.78 12.14
C THR A 79 -7.73 5.08 13.51
N ASP A 80 -8.78 4.31 13.79
CA ASP A 80 -8.89 3.54 15.03
C ASP A 80 -8.01 2.27 14.98
N MET A 81 -7.24 2.03 16.05
CA MET A 81 -6.31 0.90 16.12
C MET A 81 -7.00 -0.47 16.24
N LYS A 82 -8.23 -0.53 16.77
CA LYS A 82 -9.02 -1.76 16.78
C LYS A 82 -9.54 -2.07 15.39
N ASP A 83 -9.95 -1.04 14.64
CA ASP A 83 -10.37 -1.20 13.25
C ASP A 83 -9.20 -1.59 12.35
N ALA A 84 -7.98 -1.10 12.63
CA ALA A 84 -6.77 -1.56 11.97
C ALA A 84 -6.56 -3.07 12.13
N ALA A 85 -6.77 -3.61 13.33
CA ALA A 85 -6.70 -5.04 13.58
C ALA A 85 -7.79 -5.82 12.81
N ASN A 86 -9.00 -5.26 12.71
CA ASN A 86 -10.09 -5.85 11.93
C ASN A 86 -9.76 -5.85 10.42
N ALA A 87 -9.17 -4.79 9.89
CA ALA A 87 -8.76 -4.71 8.49
C ALA A 87 -7.67 -5.75 8.14
N LEU A 88 -6.74 -6.00 9.05
CA LEU A 88 -5.76 -7.08 8.90
C LEU A 88 -6.40 -8.47 8.94
N ARG A 89 -7.34 -8.71 9.87
CA ARG A 89 -8.10 -9.97 9.91
C ARG A 89 -8.91 -10.20 8.63
N TRP A 90 -9.53 -9.14 8.10
CA TRP A 90 -10.20 -9.19 6.81
C TRP A 90 -9.24 -9.58 5.69
N SER A 91 -8.02 -9.04 5.70
CA SER A 91 -6.99 -9.36 4.71
C SER A 91 -6.59 -10.85 4.73
N VAL A 92 -6.54 -11.46 5.93
CA VAL A 92 -6.32 -12.91 6.09
C VAL A 92 -7.50 -13.70 5.51
N ASN A 93 -8.74 -13.32 5.81
CA ASN A 93 -9.92 -14.00 5.28
C ASN A 93 -10.02 -13.90 3.75
N GLU A 94 -9.69 -12.74 3.17
CA GLU A 94 -9.66 -12.54 1.71
C GLU A 94 -8.55 -13.38 1.06
N MET A 95 -7.39 -13.50 1.70
CA MET A 95 -6.33 -14.42 1.26
C MET A 95 -6.84 -15.87 1.22
N GLU A 96 -7.48 -16.35 2.29
CA GLU A 96 -8.06 -17.71 2.32
C GLU A 96 -9.14 -17.93 1.26
N ARG A 97 -10.00 -16.92 1.05
CA ARG A 97 -11.03 -16.94 0.00
C ARG A 97 -10.39 -17.10 -1.38
N ARG A 98 -9.33 -16.33 -1.67
CA ARG A 98 -8.58 -16.43 -2.93
C ARG A 98 -7.92 -17.78 -3.11
N TYR A 99 -7.32 -18.35 -2.06
CA TYR A 99 -6.75 -19.70 -2.13
C TYR A 99 -7.80 -20.74 -2.52
N LYS A 100 -8.98 -20.71 -1.90
CA LYS A 100 -10.09 -21.62 -2.22
C LYS A 100 -10.56 -21.48 -3.67
N LEU A 101 -10.69 -20.24 -4.15
CA LEU A 101 -11.08 -19.96 -5.53
C LEU A 101 -10.03 -20.44 -6.54
N MET A 102 -8.75 -20.19 -6.28
CA MET A 102 -7.65 -20.65 -7.13
C MET A 102 -7.56 -22.17 -7.14
N SER A 103 -7.78 -22.85 -6.01
CA SER A 103 -7.79 -24.33 -5.96
C SER A 103 -8.98 -24.95 -6.68
N ALA A 104 -10.11 -24.24 -6.79
CA ALA A 104 -11.29 -24.72 -7.53
C ALA A 104 -11.18 -24.54 -9.05
N LEU A 105 -10.22 -23.72 -9.50
CA LEU A 105 -9.89 -23.48 -10.90
C LEU A 105 -8.78 -24.41 -11.43
N ALA A 106 -8.13 -25.15 -10.53
CA ALA A 106 -7.10 -26.14 -10.84
C ALA A 106 -7.73 -27.53 -11.06
#